data_AF-A0A4Y2TR65-F1
#
_entry.id   AF-A0A4Y2TR65-F1
#
_cell.length_a   1.000
_cell.length_b   1.000
_cell.length_c   1.000
_cell.angle_alpha   90.00
_cell.angle_beta   90.00
_cell.angle_gamma   90.00
#
_symmetry.space_group_name_H-M   'P 1'
#
loop_
_entity.id
_entity.type
_entity.pdbx_description
1 polymer ?
#
loop_
_entity_poly.entity_id
_entity_poly.type
_entity_poly.pdbx_seq_one_letter_code
_entity_poly.pdbx_strand_id
1 'polypeptide(L)' 'MGKFLIYKGVFAVANYVIGNDKIFGLTNQGQYSVRFDMTDANGTSAFAEYNVCWIENEENKYKLHISKYSGYA' A
#
# COMPACT_ATOMS: atom_id res chain seq x y z
N MET A 1 -20.58 8.24 2.61
CA MET A 1 -19.39 9.09 2.43
C MET A 1 -18.15 8.19 2.50
N GLY A 2 -17.70 7.65 1.37
CA GLY A 2 -16.46 6.88 1.30
C GLY A 2 -15.29 7.84 1.17
N LYS A 3 -14.62 8.12 2.27
CA LYS A 3 -13.47 9.02 2.32
C LYS A 3 -12.26 8.27 1.74
N PHE A 4 -11.88 8.53 0.49
CA PHE A 4 -10.57 8.10 0.00
C PHE A 4 -9.55 9.04 0.61
N LEU A 5 -8.83 8.56 1.63
CA LEU A 5 -7.69 9.27 2.19
C LEU A 5 -6.46 8.39 2.05
N ILE A 6 -5.67 8.63 1.01
CA ILE A 6 -4.22 8.48 1.17
C ILE A 6 -3.75 9.74 1.91
N TYR A 7 -4.13 9.87 3.18
CA TYR A 7 -3.64 10.96 4.02
C TYR A 7 -2.26 10.57 4.51
N LYS A 8 -1.24 11.21 3.91
CA LYS A 8 0.17 11.17 4.32
C LYS A 8 0.66 9.77 4.66
N GLY A 9 1.03 9.01 3.62
CA GLY A 9 1.77 7.75 3.67
C GLY A 9 1.64 7.00 4.99
N VAL A 10 0.67 6.11 5.11
CA VAL A 10 0.70 5.05 6.12
C VAL A 10 0.16 3.82 5.41
N PHE A 11 0.99 2.79 5.24
CA PHE A 11 0.50 1.48 4.80
C PHE A 11 -0.15 0.77 5.97
N ALA A 12 -1.43 0.42 5.84
CA ALA A 12 -2.11 -0.44 6.78
C ALA A 12 -1.85 -1.89 6.38
N VAL A 13 -1.29 -2.68 7.31
CA VAL A 13 -1.23 -4.14 7.16
C VAL A 13 -2.24 -4.71 8.15
N ALA A 14 -3.20 -5.50 7.64
CA ALA A 14 -4.16 -6.25 8.47
C ALA A 14 -4.86 -5.41 9.57
N ASN A 15 -5.42 -4.24 9.20
CA ASN A 15 -6.12 -3.31 10.10
C ASN A 15 -5.27 -2.59 11.16
N TYR A 16 -3.94 -2.69 11.10
CA TYR A 16 -3.05 -1.96 12.00
C TYR A 16 -2.23 -0.91 11.25
N VAL A 17 -2.24 0.32 11.78
CA VAL A 17 -1.36 1.42 11.37
C VAL A 17 0.02 1.13 11.98
N ILE A 18 0.93 0.59 11.18
CA ILE A 18 2.26 0.15 11.67
C ILE A 18 3.35 1.24 11.59
N GLY A 19 3.08 2.36 10.90
CA GLY A 19 3.97 3.52 10.77
C GLY A 19 5.05 3.34 9.69
N ASN A 20 5.47 4.45 9.08
CA ASN A 20 6.30 4.42 7.86
C ASN A 20 7.70 3.87 8.06
N ASP A 21 8.36 4.15 9.17
CA ASP A 21 9.69 3.60 9.44
C ASP A 21 9.69 2.07 9.44
N LYS A 22 8.64 1.46 9.98
CA LYS A 22 8.49 0.00 9.99
C LYS A 22 8.21 -0.55 8.61
N ILE A 23 7.41 0.17 7.81
CA ILE A 23 7.13 -0.21 6.42
C ILE A 23 8.40 -0.11 5.58
N PHE A 24 9.17 0.98 5.73
CA PHE A 24 10.47 1.17 5.09
C PHE A 24 11.40 0.02 5.45
N GLY A 25 11.55 -0.27 6.74
CA GLY A 25 12.36 -1.38 7.23
C GLY A 25 11.91 -2.72 6.66
N LEU A 26 10.60 -2.98 6.57
CA LEU A 26 10.06 -4.23 6.02
C LEU A 26 10.32 -4.35 4.51
N THR A 27 9.89 -3.37 3.72
CA THR A 27 9.89 -3.47 2.26
C THR A 27 11.26 -3.37 1.63
N ASN A 28 12.28 -2.88 2.35
CA ASN A 28 13.65 -2.76 1.85
C ASN A 28 14.55 -3.94 2.24
N GLN A 29 14.04 -4.96 2.94
CA GLN A 29 14.78 -6.20 3.25
C GLN A 29 14.80 -7.22 2.10
N GLY A 30 13.99 -7.00 1.06
CA GLY A 30 13.83 -7.92 -0.06
C GLY A 30 12.75 -7.45 -1.02
N GLN A 31 12.33 -8.32 -1.94
CA GLN A 31 11.21 -8.01 -2.82
C GLN A 31 9.89 -8.39 -2.15
N TYR A 32 9.03 -7.39 -1.92
CA TYR A 32 7.69 -7.57 -1.36
C TYR A 32 6.62 -7.22 -2.39
N SER A 33 5.45 -7.85 -2.26
CA SER A 33 4.23 -7.45 -2.95
C SER A 33 3.31 -6.66 -2.03
N VAL A 34 2.45 -5.82 -2.62
CA VAL A 34 1.33 -5.18 -1.92
C VAL A 34 0.04 -5.49 -2.65
N ARG A 35 -1.03 -5.74 -1.89
CA ARG A 35 -2.38 -5.93 -2.40
C ARG A 35 -3.34 -4.98 -1.71
N PHE A 36 -4.16 -4.32 -2.52
CA PHE A 36 -5.25 -3.48 -2.09
C PHE A 36 -6.55 -4.19 -2.43
N ASP A 37 -7.31 -4.59 -1.40
CA ASP A 37 -8.69 -5.08 -1.56
C ASP A 37 -9.64 -3.92 -1.32
N MET A 38 -10.59 -3.72 -2.24
CA MET A 38 -11.54 -2.59 -2.21
C MET A 38 -12.96 -3.11 -2.41
N THR A 39 -13.92 -2.49 -1.71
CA THR A 39 -15.34 -2.71 -1.93
C THR A 39 -16.02 -1.36 -2.13
N ASP A 40 -16.76 -1.20 -3.21
CA ASP A 40 -17.51 0.01 -3.50
C ASP A 40 -18.77 0.13 -2.60
N ALA A 41 -19.47 1.26 -2.68
CA ALA A 41 -20.69 1.49 -1.89
C ALA A 41 -21.86 0.57 -2.25
N ASN A 42 -21.80 -0.08 -3.42
CA ASN A 42 -22.81 -1.01 -3.92
C ASN A 42 -22.47 -2.47 -3.59
N GLY A 43 -21.33 -2.73 -2.93
CA GLY A 43 -20.86 -4.07 -2.56
C GLY A 43 -19.99 -4.76 -3.62
N THR A 44 -19.67 -4.10 -4.73
CA THR A 44 -18.75 -4.64 -5.74
C THR A 44 -17.34 -4.67 -5.17
N SER A 45 -16.73 -5.86 -5.13
CA SER A 45 -15.37 -6.02 -4.62
C SER A 45 -14.37 -6.18 -5.76
N ALA A 46 -13.21 -5.57 -5.62
CA ALA A 46 -12.11 -5.65 -6.57
C ALA A 46 -10.76 -5.59 -5.85
N PHE A 47 -9.68 -5.92 -6.57
CA PHE A 47 -8.34 -5.86 -6.00
C PHE A 47 -7.30 -5.34 -6.99
N ALA A 48 -6.27 -4.69 -6.45
CA ALA A 48 -5.04 -4.30 -7.14
C ALA A 48 -3.83 -4.89 -6.43
N GLU A 49 -3.04 -5.70 -7.11
CA GLU A 49 -1.81 -6.29 -6.60
C GLU A 49 -0.60 -5.83 -7.41
N TYR A 50 0.49 -5.52 -6.71
CA TYR A 50 1.77 -5.14 -7.30
C TYR A 50 2.86 -6.06 -6.77
N ASN A 51 3.54 -6.82 -7.63
CA ASN A 51 4.55 -7.80 -7.21
C ASN A 51 5.90 -7.18 -6.79
N VAL A 52 6.06 -5.87 -6.98
CA VAL A 52 7.19 -5.10 -6.48
C VAL A 52 6.62 -3.90 -5.74
N CYS A 53 6.93 -3.79 -4.44
CA CYS A 53 6.54 -2.70 -3.57
C CYS A 53 7.68 -2.38 -2.61
N TRP A 54 8.06 -1.11 -2.57
CA TRP A 54 8.94 -0.57 -1.53
C TRP A 54 8.74 0.93 -1.38
N ILE A 55 9.19 1.48 -0.26
CA ILE A 55 9.19 2.92 -0.01
C ILE A 55 10.60 3.43 0.26
N GLU A 56 10.85 4.69 -0.06
CA GLU A 56 12.07 5.39 0.31
C GLU A 56 12.09 5.73 1.81
N ASN A 57 13.23 6.24 2.32
CA ASN A 57 13.38 6.69 3.70
C ASN A 57 12.62 8.01 4.00
N GLU A 58 12.71 8.49 5.24
CA GLU A 58 12.04 9.72 5.71
C GLU A 58 12.50 10.99 4.95
N GLU A 59 13.79 11.11 4.65
CA GLU A 59 14.36 12.25 3.90
C GLU A 59 13.70 12.39 2.51
N ASN A 60 13.39 11.25 1.90
CA ASN A 60 12.69 11.15 0.62
C ASN A 60 11.17 11.03 0.78
N LYS A 61 10.65 11.35 1.97
CA LYS A 61 9.22 11.44 2.30
C LYS A 61 8.46 10.15 2.03
N TYR A 62 9.11 9.00 2.22
CA TYR A 62 8.48 7.68 2.06
C TYR A 62 7.83 7.48 0.69
N LYS A 63 8.48 8.00 -0.37
CA LYS A 63 7.99 7.86 -1.73
C LYS A 63 7.75 6.37 -2.04
N LEU A 64 6.56 6.07 -2.56
CA LEU A 64 6.15 4.72 -2.91
C LEU A 64 6.64 4.34 -4.31
N HIS A 65 7.20 3.14 -4.41
CA HIS A 65 7.57 2.48 -5.65
C HIS A 65 6.77 1.19 -5.80
N ILE A 66 5.90 1.13 -6.81
CA ILE A 66 5.12 -0.06 -7.16
C ILE A 66 5.23 -0.39 -8.64
N SER A 67 5.30 -1.69 -8.97
CA SER A 67 5.28 -2.15 -10.36
C SER A 67 4.76 -3.58 -10.47
N LYS A 68 4.63 -4.09 -11.70
CA LYS A 68 4.06 -5.42 -12.01
C LYS A 68 2.63 -5.56 -11.47
N TYR A 69 1.74 -4.73 -12.00
CA TYR A 69 0.32 -4.73 -11.64
C TYR A 69 -0.38 -6.01 -12.10
N SER A 70 -1.29 -6.51 -11.27
CA SER A 70 -2.30 -7.51 -11.60
C SER A 70 -3.57 -7.26 -10.79
N GLY A 71 -4.74 -7.63 -11.32
CA GLY A 71 -6.02 -7.42 -10.66
C GLY A 71 -7.07 -6.76 -11.54
N TYR A 72 -8.20 -6.41 -10.94
CA TYR A 72 -9.38 -5.86 -11.62
C TYR A 72 -10.07 -4.73 -10.83
N ALA A 73 -9.28 -3.98 -10.04
CA ALA A 73 -9.73 -2.75 -9.38
C ALA A 73 -10.06 -1.61 -10.34
#